data_AF-A0A557RLA0-F1
#
_entry.id   AF-A0A557RLA0-F1
#
_cell.length_a   1.000
_cell.length_b   1.000
_cell.length_c   1.000
_cell.angle_alpha   90.00
_cell.angle_beta   90.00
_cell.angle_gamma   90.00
#
_symmetry.space_group_name_H-M   'P 1'
#
loop_
_entity.id
_entity.type
_entity.pdbx_description
1 polymer ?
#
loop_
_entity_poly.entity_id
_entity_poly.type
_entity_poly.pdbx_seq_one_letter_code
_entity_poly.pdbx_strand_id
1 'polypeptide(L)'
;MKQSTTTYTKRVNARRAGVAAGIPTERVAITVHKDGDEVRFGWKESAAPVKPEKVTTASKVPKVEQEERNGVKRPKVGGACAAVWAWLDANPAATLKEAKAAAPAHGWNENNVSCEYYARRKFLGISRTTAPN
;
A
#
# COMPACT_ATOMS: atom_id res chain seq x y z
N MET A 1 16.51 27.76 -12.32
CA MET A 1 15.51 26.77 -11.84
C MET A 1 15.76 25.46 -12.55
N LYS A 2 16.10 24.38 -11.82
CA LYS A 2 16.33 23.07 -12.45
C LYS A 2 14.98 22.44 -12.83
N GLN A 3 14.87 21.92 -14.04
CA GLN A 3 13.67 21.23 -14.52
C GLN A 3 14.04 19.98 -15.31
N SER A 4 13.15 19.00 -15.33
CA SER A 4 13.35 17.74 -16.03
C SER A 4 13.23 17.92 -17.54
N THR A 5 14.27 17.56 -18.28
CA THR A 5 14.19 17.35 -19.73
C THR A 5 13.58 15.99 -20.07
N THR A 6 13.69 15.02 -19.15
CA THR A 6 13.14 13.67 -19.31
C THR A 6 11.85 13.50 -18.51
N THR A 7 10.82 12.95 -19.16
CA THR A 7 9.58 12.56 -18.49
C THR A 7 9.55 11.05 -18.22
N TYR A 8 8.83 10.64 -17.17
CA TYR A 8 8.78 9.27 -16.68
C TYR A 8 7.34 8.73 -16.71
N THR A 9 7.18 7.43 -16.88
CA THR A 9 5.85 6.77 -16.80
C THR A 9 5.30 6.71 -15.37
N LYS A 10 6.16 6.86 -14.35
CA LYS A 10 5.77 6.81 -12.93
C LYS A 10 6.16 8.09 -12.20
N ARG A 11 5.20 8.67 -11.46
CA ARG A 11 5.38 9.86 -10.61
C ARG A 11 6.55 9.73 -9.62
N VAL A 12 6.74 8.53 -9.06
CA VAL A 12 7.82 8.25 -8.09
C VAL A 12 9.20 8.35 -8.74
N ASN A 13 9.33 7.93 -9.99
CA ASN A 13 10.60 8.00 -10.72
C ASN A 13 10.96 9.45 -11.03
N ALA A 14 9.99 10.26 -11.45
CA ALA A 14 10.17 11.69 -11.63
C ALA A 14 10.63 12.38 -10.32
N ARG A 15 10.05 11.99 -9.18
CA ARG A 15 10.44 12.54 -7.88
C ARG A 15 11.87 12.15 -7.49
N ARG A 16 12.24 10.88 -7.66
CA ARG A 16 13.60 10.39 -7.40
C ARG A 16 14.64 11.08 -8.29
N ALA A 17 14.30 11.36 -9.55
CA ALA A 17 15.18 12.08 -10.46
C ALA A 17 15.43 13.52 -10.00
N GLY A 18 14.41 14.22 -9.49
CA GLY A 18 14.59 15.55 -8.88
C GLY A 18 15.51 15.53 -7.66
N VAL A 19 15.37 14.49 -6.81
CA VAL A 19 16.27 14.29 -5.66
C VAL A 19 17.70 13.98 -6.09
N ALA A 20 17.88 13.12 -7.10
CA ALA A 20 19.19 12.82 -7.68
C ALA A 20 19.85 14.06 -8.32
N ALA A 21 19.05 15.02 -8.80
CA ALA A 21 19.55 16.32 -9.29
C ALA A 21 19.91 17.32 -8.18
N GLY A 22 19.84 16.89 -6.91
CA GLY A 22 20.20 17.68 -5.73
C GLY A 22 19.08 18.59 -5.21
N ILE A 23 17.83 18.40 -5.66
CA ILE A 23 16.69 19.16 -5.16
C ILE A 23 16.08 18.43 -3.97
N PRO A 24 15.90 19.06 -2.80
CA PRO A 24 15.29 18.41 -1.65
C PRO A 24 13.86 18.00 -1.99
N THR A 25 13.42 16.85 -1.46
CA THR A 25 12.12 16.21 -1.75
C THR A 25 10.91 17.14 -1.59
N GLU A 26 11.03 18.15 -0.72
CA GLU A 26 10.05 19.21 -0.48
C GLU A 26 10.03 20.32 -1.53
N ARG A 27 11.06 20.45 -2.38
CA ARG A 27 11.14 21.40 -3.49
C ARG A 27 10.99 20.74 -4.86
N VAL A 28 10.92 19.40 -4.92
CA VAL A 28 10.66 18.66 -6.15
C VAL A 28 9.16 18.68 -6.46
N ALA A 29 8.73 19.61 -7.31
CA ALA A 29 7.38 19.64 -7.85
C ALA A 29 7.25 18.67 -9.03
N ILE A 30 6.24 17.81 -9.01
CA ILE A 30 5.98 16.87 -10.11
C ILE A 30 5.05 17.54 -11.13
N THR A 31 5.47 17.57 -12.39
CA THR A 31 4.64 18.01 -13.52
C THR A 31 4.01 16.78 -14.17
N VAL A 32 2.74 16.91 -14.57
CA VAL A 32 2.02 15.85 -15.29
C VAL A 32 1.76 16.36 -16.70
N HIS A 33 2.19 15.59 -17.69
CA HIS A 33 1.95 15.82 -19.11
C HIS A 33 0.97 14.75 -19.57
N LYS A 34 -0.11 15.16 -20.25
CA LYS A 34 -1.13 14.26 -20.76
C LYS A 34 -1.16 14.40 -22.27
N ASP A 35 -0.83 13.31 -22.96
CA ASP A 35 -0.80 13.23 -24.42
C ASP A 35 -1.74 12.08 -24.83
N GLY A 36 -3.01 12.42 -25.08
CA GLY A 36 -4.06 11.42 -25.30
C GLY A 36 -4.26 10.52 -24.09
N ASP A 37 -4.09 9.20 -24.27
CA ASP A 37 -4.14 8.18 -23.22
C ASP A 37 -2.80 8.02 -22.44
N GLU A 38 -1.69 8.60 -22.94
CA GLU A 38 -0.39 8.48 -22.26
C GLU A 38 -0.18 9.61 -21.24
N VAL A 39 0.08 9.22 -19.99
CA VAL A 39 0.40 10.16 -18.90
C VAL A 39 1.89 10.06 -18.56
N ARG A 40 2.59 11.18 -18.72
CA ARG A 40 4.01 11.32 -18.41
C ARG A 40 4.23 12.25 -17.22
N PHE A 41 5.24 11.97 -16.42
CA PHE A 41 5.57 12.73 -15.21
C PHE A 41 6.95 13.37 -15.36
N GLY A 42 7.04 14.68 -15.31
CA GLY A 42 8.28 15.43 -15.17
C GLY A 42 8.49 15.91 -13.75
N TRP A 43 9.60 16.60 -13.49
CA TRP A 43 9.86 17.29 -12.24
C TRP A 43 10.41 18.69 -12.50
N LYS A 44 10.12 19.63 -11.60
CA LYS A 44 10.73 20.96 -11.59
C LYS A 44 11.06 21.37 -10.16
N GLU A 45 12.12 22.14 -10.02
CA GLU A 45 12.46 22.81 -8.78
C GLU A 45 11.43 23.92 -8.51
N SER A 46 10.73 23.81 -7.39
CA SER A 46 9.84 24.84 -6.88
C SER A 46 10.59 25.70 -5.87
N ALA A 47 10.49 27.03 -6.04
CA ALA A 47 11.05 28.00 -5.11
C ALA A 47 10.38 27.96 -3.72
N ALA A 48 9.13 27.49 -3.66
CA ALA A 48 8.40 27.23 -2.42
C ALA A 48 8.36 25.72 -2.11
N PRO A 49 8.37 25.32 -0.82
CA PRO A 49 8.19 23.92 -0.44
C PRO A 49 6.81 23.45 -0.94
N VAL A 50 6.81 22.51 -1.88
CA VAL A 50 5.62 21.79 -2.29
C VAL A 50 5.22 20.88 -1.13
N LYS A 51 4.13 21.25 -0.45
CA LYS A 51 3.51 20.41 0.58
C LYS A 51 3.34 19.00 -0.01
N PRO A 52 3.72 17.93 0.70
CA PRO A 52 3.50 16.58 0.22
C PRO A 52 1.99 16.36 0.13
N GLU A 53 1.43 16.51 -1.07
CA GLU A 53 0.10 16.00 -1.37
C GLU A 53 0.18 14.49 -1.21
N LYS A 54 -0.29 14.04 -0.04
CA LYS A 54 -0.60 12.65 0.26
C LYS A 54 -1.40 12.13 -0.93
N VAL A 55 -0.79 11.25 -1.72
CA VAL A 55 -1.48 10.54 -2.80
C VAL A 55 -2.54 9.69 -2.12
N THR A 56 -3.73 10.25 -2.01
CA THR A 56 -4.89 9.60 -1.43
C THR A 56 -5.65 9.06 -2.62
N THR A 57 -5.31 7.84 -3.05
CA THR A 57 -6.21 7.06 -3.91
C THR A 57 -7.41 6.67 -3.05
N ALA A 58 -8.36 7.59 -2.93
CA ALA A 58 -9.64 7.35 -2.27
C ALA A 58 -10.76 7.62 -3.27
N SER A 59 -10.99 6.66 -4.16
CA SER A 59 -12.30 6.51 -4.79
C SER A 59 -13.29 6.22 -3.66
N LYS A 60 -14.14 7.21 -3.36
CA LYS A 60 -15.22 7.10 -2.38
C LYS A 60 -16.19 6.01 -2.83
N VAL A 61 -16.04 4.81 -2.26
CA VAL A 61 -17.10 3.79 -2.22
C VAL A 61 -17.72 3.88 -0.82
N PRO A 62 -19.07 3.79 -0.67
CA PRO A 62 -19.76 3.95 0.60
C PRO A 62 -19.08 3.21 1.75
N LYS A 63 -18.97 3.90 2.89
CA LYS A 63 -18.26 3.42 4.08
C LYS A 63 -19.13 2.38 4.78
N VAL A 64 -19.04 1.13 4.33
CA VAL A 64 -19.45 0.00 5.16
C VAL A 64 -18.56 0.02 6.39
N GLU A 65 -19.18 0.09 7.57
CA GLU A 65 -18.48 0.12 8.85
C GLU A 65 -17.67 -1.16 8.99
N GLN A 66 -16.34 -1.01 8.91
CA GLN A 66 -15.41 -2.13 9.06
C GLN A 66 -15.35 -2.48 10.53
N GLU A 67 -15.66 -3.73 10.83
CA GLU A 67 -15.53 -4.26 12.17
C GLU A 67 -14.11 -4.06 12.70
N GLU A 68 -14.01 -3.44 13.88
CA GLU A 68 -12.77 -3.29 14.62
C GLU A 68 -12.84 -4.15 15.87
N ARG A 69 -11.83 -5.01 16.06
CA ARG A 69 -11.66 -5.81 17.28
C ARG A 69 -10.19 -5.78 17.67
N ASN A 70 -9.92 -5.67 18.97
CA ASN A 70 -8.56 -5.68 19.53
C ASN A 70 -7.61 -4.65 18.87
N GLY A 71 -8.15 -3.48 18.49
CA GLY A 71 -7.42 -2.41 17.81
C GLY A 71 -6.95 -2.74 16.38
N VAL A 72 -7.52 -3.78 15.75
CA VAL A 72 -7.30 -4.12 14.35
C VAL A 72 -8.62 -3.98 13.61
N LYS A 73 -8.60 -3.30 12.46
CA LYS A 73 -9.75 -3.20 11.56
C LYS A 73 -9.72 -4.34 10.56
N ARG A 74 -10.87 -4.93 10.31
CA ARG A 74 -11.03 -5.93 9.27
C ARG A 74 -10.82 -5.28 7.88
N PRO A 75 -10.06 -5.90 6.96
CA PRO A 75 -9.81 -5.34 5.63
C PRO A 75 -11.09 -5.12 4.85
N LYS A 76 -11.10 -4.08 4.00
CA LYS A 76 -12.22 -3.80 3.11
C LYS A 76 -12.40 -4.93 2.09
N VAL A 77 -13.63 -5.43 1.97
CA VAL A 77 -14.02 -6.40 0.94
C VAL A 77 -13.64 -5.88 -0.45
N GLY A 78 -13.11 -6.77 -1.30
CA GLY A 78 -12.74 -6.48 -2.69
C GLY A 78 -11.24 -6.32 -2.96
N GLY A 79 -10.38 -6.44 -1.94
CA GLY A 79 -8.92 -6.44 -2.09
C GLY A 79 -8.28 -7.78 -1.71
N ALA A 80 -7.01 -7.96 -2.11
CA ALA A 80 -6.24 -9.16 -1.79
C ALA A 80 -6.17 -9.44 -0.26
N CYS A 81 -6.05 -8.39 0.57
CA CYS A 81 -6.06 -8.55 2.03
C CYS A 81 -7.38 -9.14 2.56
N ALA A 82 -8.52 -8.71 2.02
CA ALA A 82 -9.81 -9.27 2.40
C ALA A 82 -9.99 -10.70 1.90
N ALA A 83 -9.46 -11.03 0.72
CA ALA A 83 -9.46 -12.40 0.21
C ALA A 83 -8.63 -13.34 1.10
N VAL A 84 -7.45 -12.89 1.55
CA VAL A 84 -6.62 -13.64 2.52
C VAL A 84 -7.37 -13.87 3.84
N TRP A 85 -8.04 -12.84 4.38
CA TRP A 85 -8.81 -12.99 5.62
C TRP A 85 -10.02 -13.92 5.45
N ALA A 86 -10.70 -13.87 4.31
CA ALA A 86 -11.81 -14.78 4.02
C ALA A 86 -11.33 -16.24 3.96
N TRP A 87 -10.17 -16.49 3.35
CA TRP A 87 -9.57 -17.82 3.34
C TRP A 87 -9.16 -18.28 4.74
N LEU A 88 -8.57 -17.41 5.55
CA LEU A 88 -8.21 -17.73 6.94
C LEU A 88 -9.43 -17.93 7.84
N ASP A 89 -10.56 -17.29 7.55
CA ASP A 89 -11.83 -17.54 8.25
C ASP A 89 -12.45 -18.88 7.88
N ALA A 90 -12.34 -19.28 6.60
CA ALA A 90 -12.72 -20.62 6.16
C ALA A 90 -11.77 -21.71 6.68
N ASN A 91 -10.52 -21.34 7.02
CA ASN A 91 -9.48 -22.24 7.50
C ASN A 91 -8.93 -21.77 8.86
N PRO A 92 -9.73 -21.79 9.95
CA PRO A 92 -9.35 -21.19 11.22
C PRO A 92 -8.14 -21.85 11.90
N ALA A 93 -7.87 -23.12 11.58
CA ALA A 93 -6.73 -23.87 12.08
C ALA A 93 -5.48 -23.77 11.18
N ALA A 94 -5.57 -23.12 10.03
CA ALA A 94 -4.44 -23.02 9.11
C ALA A 94 -3.26 -22.30 9.77
N THR A 95 -2.08 -22.89 9.61
CA THR A 95 -0.81 -22.30 9.98
C THR A 95 -0.39 -21.23 8.96
N LEU A 96 0.57 -20.38 9.34
CA LEU A 96 1.17 -19.42 8.41
C LEU A 96 1.78 -20.10 7.18
N LYS A 97 2.35 -21.30 7.35
CA LYS A 97 2.95 -22.07 6.25
C LYS A 97 1.89 -22.49 5.24
N GLU A 98 0.74 -22.97 5.70
CA GLU A 98 -0.39 -23.35 4.83
C GLU A 98 -1.01 -22.14 4.14
N ALA A 99 -1.18 -21.02 4.88
CA ALA A 99 -1.66 -19.78 4.30
C ALA A 99 -0.75 -19.28 3.16
N LYS A 100 0.58 -19.35 3.34
CA LYS A 100 1.55 -19.02 2.28
C LYS A 100 1.49 -19.99 1.11
N ALA A 101 1.34 -21.29 1.36
CA ALA A 101 1.23 -22.29 0.31
C ALA A 101 -0.02 -22.08 -0.58
N ALA A 102 -1.10 -21.51 -0.04
CA ALA A 102 -2.28 -21.12 -0.81
C ALA A 102 -2.06 -19.86 -1.66
N ALA A 103 -1.06 -19.03 -1.34
CA ALA A 103 -0.88 -17.72 -1.98
C ALA A 103 -0.72 -17.77 -3.51
N PRO A 104 0.12 -18.65 -4.10
CA PRO A 104 0.30 -18.71 -5.55
C PRO A 104 -0.98 -19.09 -6.30
N ALA A 105 -1.78 -20.01 -5.75
CA ALA A 105 -3.04 -20.44 -6.35
C ALA A 105 -4.09 -19.32 -6.42
N HIS A 106 -3.98 -18.34 -5.52
CA HIS A 106 -4.89 -17.19 -5.47
C HIS A 106 -4.26 -15.87 -6.00
N GLY A 107 -3.03 -15.93 -6.52
CA GLY A 107 -2.30 -14.73 -6.98
C GLY A 107 -1.96 -13.74 -5.87
N TRP A 108 -1.84 -14.20 -4.62
CA TRP A 108 -1.50 -13.36 -3.49
C TRP A 108 0.02 -13.24 -3.31
N ASN A 109 0.45 -12.09 -2.77
CA ASN A 109 1.82 -11.90 -2.34
C ASN A 109 2.05 -12.56 -0.97
N GLU A 110 3.03 -13.46 -0.85
CA GLU A 110 3.34 -14.18 0.40
C GLU A 110 3.71 -13.27 1.59
N ASN A 111 4.36 -12.13 1.33
CA ASN A 111 4.66 -11.15 2.36
C ASN A 111 3.36 -10.49 2.86
N ASN A 112 2.44 -10.19 1.95
CA ASN A 112 1.11 -9.70 2.32
C ASN A 112 0.36 -10.74 3.17
N VAL A 113 0.35 -12.01 2.74
CA VAL A 113 -0.28 -13.11 3.48
C VAL A 113 0.29 -13.21 4.91
N SER A 114 1.60 -13.03 5.07
CA SER A 114 2.24 -13.02 6.39
C SER A 114 1.71 -11.90 7.28
N CYS A 115 1.67 -10.66 6.77
CA CYS A 115 1.17 -9.51 7.50
C CYS A 115 -0.30 -9.71 7.90
N GLU A 116 -1.13 -10.15 6.97
CA GLU A 116 -2.57 -10.35 7.20
C GLU A 116 -2.85 -11.49 8.18
N TYR A 117 -2.07 -12.57 8.14
CA TYR A 117 -2.17 -13.68 9.10
C TYR A 117 -1.98 -13.20 10.54
N TYR A 118 -0.94 -12.41 10.81
CA TYR A 118 -0.71 -11.86 12.15
C TYR A 118 -1.73 -10.79 12.54
N ALA A 119 -2.13 -9.93 11.58
CA ALA A 119 -3.18 -8.94 11.81
C ALA A 119 -4.50 -9.61 12.21
N ARG A 120 -4.89 -10.70 11.52
CA ARG A 120 -6.09 -11.49 11.85
C ARG A 120 -5.97 -12.17 13.22
N ARG A 121 -4.82 -12.75 13.56
CA ARG A 121 -4.62 -13.33 14.90
C ARG A 121 -4.79 -12.28 16.00
N LYS A 122 -4.24 -11.08 15.81
CA LYS A 122 -4.43 -9.96 16.73
C LYS A 122 -5.90 -9.52 16.77
N PHE A 123 -6.57 -9.43 15.62
CA PHE A 123 -8.02 -9.14 15.54
C PHE A 123 -8.86 -10.12 16.37
N LEU A 124 -8.50 -11.40 16.35
CA LEU A 124 -9.15 -12.45 17.14
C LEU A 124 -8.68 -12.52 18.61
N GLY A 125 -7.74 -11.68 19.02
CA GLY A 125 -7.18 -11.71 20.38
C GLY A 125 -6.26 -12.90 20.65
N ILE A 126 -5.84 -13.62 19.60
CA ILE A 126 -4.91 -14.76 19.68
C ILE A 126 -3.48 -14.21 19.80
N SER A 127 -3.18 -13.65 20.97
CA SER A 127 -1.82 -13.36 21.41
C SER A 127 -1.06 -14.67 21.57
N ARG A 128 0.29 -14.65 21.52
CA ARG A 128 1.07 -15.82 21.95
C ARG A 128 0.63 -16.15 23.37
N THR A 129 -0.07 -17.25 23.57
CA THR A 129 -0.26 -17.83 24.89
C THR A 129 1.12 -18.19 25.39
N THR A 130 1.69 -17.34 26.23
CA THR A 130 2.81 -17.71 27.09
C THR A 130 2.25 -18.82 27.99
N ALA A 131 2.58 -20.07 27.72
CA ALA A 131 2.26 -21.15 28.64
C ALA A 131 2.93 -20.80 29.99
N PRO A 132 2.22 -20.92 31.13
CA PRO A 132 2.88 -20.82 32.42
C PRO A 132 3.87 -21.98 32.55
N ASN A 133 5.10 -21.63 32.95
CA ASN A 133 6.16 -22.55 33.30
C ASN A 133 5.86 -23.24 34.63
#